data_AF-A0A941HUL7-F1
#
_entry.id   AF-A0A941HUL7-F1
#
_cell.length_a   1.000
_cell.length_b   1.000
_cell.length_c   1.000
_cell.angle_alpha   90.00
_cell.angle_beta   90.00
_cell.angle_gamma   90.00
#
_symmetry.space_group_name_H-M   'P 1'
#
loop_
_entity.id
_entity.type
_entity.pdbx_description
1 polymer ?
#
loop_
_entity_poly.entity_id
_entity_poly.type
_entity_poly.pdbx_seq_one_letter_code
_entity_poly.pdbx_strand_id
1 'polypeptide(L)'
;MESRSHRVWAGLTVVTGLATVAITVAFQRLPEVATAGACWAPGKVVDFELARTLADLLKVFGAPGDTCRAPIVIAMDAVNHFDVKAYIPSYTAFEICAAMFLGLSFRKPLVLAAIGVALAALAGDYLETVTLLRITQNPEGSVQLLAWSTAGAWIKFAGLALNAFLLSRICIASDTRRPILALLLLLPMVGTAFAAIDNSRANLMTFALILSWTPVLLAAARDLVRRS
;
A
#
# COMPACT_ATOMS: atom_id res chain seq x y z
N MET A 1 -21.01 14.68 21.99
CA MET A 1 -21.13 14.24 20.57
C MET A 1 -19.77 13.86 19.98
N GLU A 2 -18.72 14.61 20.30
CA GLU A 2 -17.34 14.39 19.84
C GLU A 2 -16.74 13.03 20.29
N SER A 3 -17.01 12.57 21.52
CA SER A 3 -16.53 11.26 22.00
C SER A 3 -17.11 10.06 21.24
N ARG A 4 -18.37 10.14 20.81
CA ARG A 4 -19.03 9.07 20.03
C ARG A 4 -18.45 9.00 18.62
N SER A 5 -18.27 10.15 17.97
CA SER A 5 -17.62 10.23 16.65
C SER A 5 -16.19 9.69 16.68
N HIS A 6 -15.41 10.07 17.70
CA HIS A 6 -14.05 9.57 17.89
C HIS A 6 -13.99 8.04 17.98
N ARG A 7 -14.85 7.42 18.79
CA ARG A 7 -14.89 5.96 18.93
C ARG A 7 -15.30 5.25 17.63
N VAL A 8 -16.23 5.82 16.87
CA VAL A 8 -16.62 5.27 15.56
C VAL A 8 -15.44 5.27 14.62
N TRP A 9 -14.72 6.39 14.48
CA TRP A 9 -13.55 6.46 13.59
C TRP A 9 -12.38 5.59 14.07
N ALA A 10 -12.15 5.49 15.38
CA ALA A 10 -11.19 4.55 15.94
C ALA A 10 -11.58 3.10 15.60
N GLY A 11 -12.86 2.74 15.76
CA GLY A 11 -13.41 1.42 15.41
C GLY A 11 -13.22 1.08 13.94
N LEU A 12 -13.60 2.00 13.04
CA LEU A 12 -13.44 1.83 11.61
C LEU A 12 -11.96 1.70 11.23
N THR A 13 -11.09 2.55 11.78
CA THR A 13 -9.63 2.47 11.56
C THR A 13 -9.08 1.11 11.96
N VAL A 14 -9.53 0.56 13.10
CA VAL A 14 -9.12 -0.78 13.52
C VAL A 14 -9.60 -1.85 12.56
N VAL A 15 -10.88 -1.83 12.17
CA VAL A 15 -11.46 -2.83 11.27
C VAL A 15 -10.78 -2.81 9.91
N THR A 16 -10.62 -1.65 9.29
CA THR A 16 -10.00 -1.52 7.96
C THR A 16 -8.50 -1.81 8.02
N GLY A 17 -7.81 -1.43 9.10
CA GLY A 17 -6.40 -1.74 9.31
C GLY A 17 -6.16 -3.24 9.49
N LEU A 18 -6.98 -3.92 10.30
CA LEU A 18 -6.92 -5.37 10.44
C LEU A 18 -7.28 -6.10 9.15
N ALA A 19 -8.26 -5.60 8.38
CA ALA A 19 -8.58 -6.13 7.06
C ALA A 19 -7.37 -6.04 6.12
N THR A 20 -6.70 -4.87 6.09
CA THR A 20 -5.48 -4.65 5.29
C THR A 20 -4.40 -5.66 5.67
N VAL A 21 -4.11 -5.82 6.96
CA VAL A 21 -3.11 -6.79 7.46
C VAL A 21 -3.49 -8.23 7.11
N ALA A 22 -4.77 -8.61 7.29
CA ALA A 22 -5.25 -9.95 6.97
C ALA A 22 -5.10 -10.25 5.47
N ILE A 23 -5.39 -9.28 4.60
CA ILE A 23 -5.23 -9.40 3.15
C ILE A 23 -3.75 -9.50 2.77
N THR A 24 -2.86 -8.72 3.39
CA THR A 24 -1.41 -8.86 3.19
C THR A 24 -0.92 -10.27 3.50
N VAL A 25 -1.40 -10.86 4.60
CA VAL A 25 -1.08 -12.25 4.96
C VAL A 25 -1.70 -13.23 3.95
N ALA A 26 -2.91 -12.96 3.48
CA ALA A 26 -3.61 -13.81 2.52
C ALA A 26 -2.93 -13.86 1.14
N PHE A 27 -2.24 -12.81 0.68
CA PHE A 27 -1.45 -12.86 -0.56
C PHE A 27 -0.45 -14.03 -0.56
N GLN A 28 0.23 -14.27 0.56
CA GLN A 28 1.21 -15.36 0.69
C GLN A 28 0.56 -16.76 0.79
N ARG A 29 -0.77 -16.81 0.85
CA ARG A 29 -1.57 -18.03 1.02
C ARG A 29 -2.46 -18.32 -0.18
N LEU A 30 -2.39 -17.52 -1.24
CA LEU A 30 -3.11 -17.79 -2.48
C LEU A 30 -2.65 -19.15 -3.05
N PRO A 31 -3.57 -20.02 -3.51
CA PRO A 31 -3.23 -21.32 -4.07
C PRO A 31 -2.18 -21.24 -5.18
N GLU A 32 -2.24 -20.20 -6.00
CA GLU A 32 -1.32 -19.94 -7.11
C GLU A 32 0.09 -19.61 -6.62
N VAL A 33 0.20 -18.77 -5.59
CA VAL A 33 1.48 -18.44 -4.93
C VAL A 33 2.07 -19.68 -4.25
N ALA A 34 1.24 -20.45 -3.55
CA ALA A 34 1.66 -21.70 -2.92
C ALA A 34 2.14 -22.73 -3.96
N THR A 35 1.47 -22.80 -5.12
CA THR A 35 1.82 -23.68 -6.23
C THR A 35 3.12 -23.24 -6.93
N ALA A 36 3.36 -21.94 -7.05
CA ALA A 36 4.63 -21.42 -7.55
C ALA A 36 5.82 -21.83 -6.67
N GLY A 37 5.60 -22.02 -5.36
CA GLY A 37 6.54 -22.68 -4.46
C GLY A 37 7.95 -22.09 -4.53
N ALA A 38 8.95 -22.91 -4.84
CA ALA A 38 10.35 -22.48 -4.92
C ALA A 38 10.63 -21.47 -6.05
N CYS A 39 9.74 -21.33 -7.04
CA CYS A 39 9.85 -20.31 -8.08
C CYS A 39 9.45 -18.91 -7.57
N TRP A 40 8.71 -18.82 -6.46
CA TRP A 40 8.26 -17.55 -5.89
C TRP A 40 9.30 -16.99 -4.93
N ALA A 41 9.90 -15.85 -5.29
CA ALA A 41 10.84 -15.13 -4.43
C ALA A 41 10.17 -13.91 -3.76
N PRO A 42 10.52 -13.59 -2.50
CA PRO A 42 10.08 -12.35 -1.85
C PRO A 42 10.47 -11.11 -2.66
N GLY A 43 9.63 -10.07 -2.66
CA GLY A 43 9.89 -8.79 -3.33
C GLY A 43 9.57 -8.77 -4.83
N LYS A 44 9.31 -9.91 -5.46
CA LYS A 44 9.02 -10.00 -6.91
C LYS A 44 7.80 -9.20 -7.36
N VAL A 45 6.84 -8.98 -6.46
CA VAL A 45 5.66 -8.14 -6.74
C VAL A 45 6.13 -6.72 -7.02
N VAL A 46 6.84 -6.08 -6.08
CA VAL A 46 7.36 -4.71 -6.23
C VAL A 46 8.32 -4.58 -7.42
N ASP A 47 9.15 -5.60 -7.68
CA ASP A 47 10.00 -5.63 -8.87
C ASP A 47 9.18 -5.58 -10.17
N PHE A 48 7.99 -6.21 -10.19
CA PHE A 48 7.08 -6.18 -11.33
C PHE A 48 6.38 -4.83 -11.46
N GLU A 49 5.89 -4.25 -10.35
CA GLU A 49 5.28 -2.91 -10.31
C GLU A 49 6.21 -1.85 -10.90
N LEU A 50 7.53 -1.99 -10.67
CA LEU A 50 8.58 -1.04 -11.07
C LEU A 50 9.38 -1.48 -12.30
N ALA A 51 8.95 -2.53 -13.01
CA ALA A 51 9.63 -2.99 -14.22
C ALA A 51 9.53 -1.93 -15.33
N ARG A 52 10.65 -1.61 -15.98
CA ARG A 52 10.72 -0.56 -17.02
C ARG A 52 11.09 -1.08 -18.39
N THR A 53 11.62 -2.31 -18.45
CA THR A 53 12.13 -2.92 -19.67
C THR A 53 11.73 -4.38 -19.77
N LEU A 54 11.83 -4.95 -20.97
CA LEU A 54 11.70 -6.39 -21.17
C LEU A 54 12.70 -7.17 -20.31
N ALA A 55 13.94 -6.67 -20.17
CA ALA A 55 14.94 -7.31 -19.33
C ALA A 55 14.51 -7.40 -17.86
N ASP A 56 13.77 -6.40 -17.35
CA ASP A 56 13.22 -6.46 -15.99
C ASP A 56 12.09 -7.49 -15.89
N LEU A 57 11.21 -7.57 -16.88
CA LEU A 57 10.18 -8.62 -16.95
C LEU A 57 10.79 -10.03 -17.00
N LEU A 58 11.90 -10.21 -17.72
CA LEU A 58 12.62 -11.49 -17.75
C LEU A 58 13.28 -11.80 -16.40
N LYS A 59 13.72 -10.80 -15.63
CA LYS A 59 14.19 -11.02 -14.25
C LYS A 59 13.05 -11.40 -13.31
N VAL A 60 11.85 -10.86 -13.51
CA VAL A 60 10.67 -11.18 -12.70
C VAL A 60 10.15 -12.57 -13.03
N PHE A 61 9.89 -12.83 -14.31
CA PHE A 61 9.19 -14.03 -14.79
C PHE A 61 10.11 -15.15 -15.30
N GLY A 62 11.39 -14.93 -15.52
CA GLY A 62 12.28 -15.88 -16.22
C GLY A 62 12.18 -15.79 -17.74
N ALA A 63 13.10 -16.44 -18.44
CA ALA A 63 13.12 -16.51 -19.90
C ALA A 63 11.99 -17.39 -20.47
N PRO A 64 11.59 -17.19 -21.74
CA PRO A 64 10.67 -18.11 -22.41
C PRO A 64 11.18 -19.55 -22.36
N GLY A 65 10.33 -20.47 -21.90
CA GLY A 65 10.70 -21.88 -21.72
C GLY A 65 11.25 -22.24 -20.33
N ASP A 66 11.54 -21.24 -19.47
CA ASP A 66 11.93 -21.51 -18.09
C ASP A 66 10.79 -22.18 -17.34
N THR A 67 11.12 -23.24 -16.58
CA THR A 67 10.16 -24.03 -15.81
C THR A 67 9.41 -23.20 -14.76
N CYS A 68 10.05 -22.16 -14.23
CA CYS A 68 9.45 -21.26 -13.25
C CYS A 68 8.57 -20.16 -13.86
N ARG A 69 8.58 -19.96 -15.18
CA ARG A 69 7.89 -18.82 -15.80
C ARG A 69 6.38 -18.88 -15.65
N ALA A 70 5.76 -19.97 -16.09
CA ALA A 70 4.31 -20.10 -16.03
C ALA A 70 3.77 -20.04 -14.58
N PRO A 71 4.36 -20.73 -13.58
CA PRO A 71 3.93 -20.60 -12.20
C PRO A 71 4.02 -19.16 -11.64
N ILE A 72 5.09 -18.42 -11.94
CA ILE A 72 5.24 -17.03 -11.46
C ILE A 72 4.20 -16.12 -12.13
N VAL A 73 3.98 -16.25 -13.45
CA VAL A 73 2.98 -15.45 -14.17
C VAL A 73 1.58 -15.67 -13.59
N ILE A 74 1.20 -16.95 -13.37
CA ILE A 74 -0.11 -17.30 -12.78
C ILE A 74 -0.24 -16.74 -11.35
N ALA A 75 0.81 -16.85 -10.53
CA ALA A 75 0.81 -16.30 -9.18
C ALA A 75 0.71 -14.77 -9.15
N MET A 76 1.43 -14.06 -10.02
CA MET A 76 1.35 -12.60 -10.14
C MET A 76 -0.04 -12.14 -10.60
N ASP A 77 -0.63 -12.84 -11.56
CA ASP A 77 -1.98 -12.55 -12.03
C ASP A 77 -3.02 -12.69 -10.91
N ALA A 78 -2.94 -13.78 -10.14
CA ALA A 78 -3.81 -14.01 -8.99
C ALA A 78 -3.63 -12.96 -7.88
N VAL A 79 -2.38 -12.59 -7.56
CA VAL A 79 -2.07 -11.51 -6.61
C VAL A 79 -2.69 -10.21 -7.08
N ASN A 80 -2.46 -9.79 -8.32
CA ASN A 80 -3.00 -8.53 -8.86
C ASN A 80 -4.54 -8.51 -8.90
N HIS A 81 -5.17 -9.65 -9.21
CA HIS A 81 -6.62 -9.77 -9.14
C HIS A 81 -7.17 -9.64 -7.72
N PHE A 82 -6.48 -10.21 -6.74
CA PHE A 82 -6.87 -10.09 -5.35
C PHE A 82 -6.60 -8.68 -4.80
N ASP A 83 -5.54 -8.03 -5.28
CA ASP A 83 -5.16 -6.67 -4.91
C ASP A 83 -6.27 -5.66 -5.29
N VAL A 84 -6.66 -5.63 -6.57
CA VAL A 84 -7.75 -4.81 -7.13
C VAL A 84 -9.06 -4.97 -6.36
N LYS A 85 -9.38 -6.20 -5.92
CA LYS A 85 -10.66 -6.53 -5.29
C LYS A 85 -10.69 -6.27 -3.80
N ALA A 86 -9.54 -6.41 -3.12
CA ALA A 86 -9.50 -6.48 -1.67
C ALA A 86 -8.48 -5.51 -1.06
N TYR A 87 -7.21 -5.62 -1.46
CA TYR A 87 -6.15 -4.88 -0.78
C TYR A 87 -6.25 -3.38 -1.04
N ILE A 88 -6.34 -2.94 -2.31
CA ILE A 88 -6.51 -1.54 -2.70
C ILE A 88 -7.68 -0.85 -1.96
N PRO A 89 -8.91 -1.40 -1.96
CA PRO A 89 -10.01 -0.84 -1.19
C PRO A 89 -9.75 -0.80 0.32
N SER A 90 -9.15 -1.86 0.87
CA SER A 90 -8.97 -2.01 2.32
C SER A 90 -7.98 -0.99 2.90
N TYR A 91 -6.81 -0.82 2.27
CA TYR A 91 -5.81 0.11 2.76
C TYR A 91 -6.28 1.56 2.55
N THR A 92 -6.97 1.86 1.44
CA THR A 92 -7.50 3.20 1.19
C THR A 92 -8.55 3.56 2.24
N ALA A 93 -9.45 2.63 2.56
CA ALA A 93 -10.40 2.81 3.64
C ALA A 93 -9.70 3.04 4.98
N PHE A 94 -8.60 2.32 5.24
CA PHE A 94 -7.76 2.54 6.42
C PHE A 94 -7.15 3.94 6.47
N GLU A 95 -6.56 4.45 5.40
CA GLU A 95 -5.98 5.80 5.37
C GLU A 95 -7.05 6.89 5.61
N ILE A 96 -8.22 6.75 4.99
CA ILE A 96 -9.34 7.68 5.18
C ILE A 96 -9.83 7.63 6.62
N CYS A 97 -10.04 6.43 7.18
CA CYS A 97 -10.47 6.28 8.56
C CYS A 97 -9.43 6.80 9.54
N ALA A 98 -8.14 6.57 9.29
CA ALA A 98 -7.03 7.08 10.09
C ALA A 98 -7.00 8.61 10.10
N ALA A 99 -7.17 9.26 8.94
CA ALA A 99 -7.26 10.72 8.85
C ALA A 99 -8.42 11.26 9.70
N MET A 100 -9.58 10.60 9.63
CA MET A 100 -10.76 10.97 10.41
C MET A 100 -10.60 10.69 11.91
N PHE A 101 -9.97 9.58 12.28
CA PHE A 101 -9.65 9.25 13.66
C PHE A 101 -8.69 10.27 14.28
N LEU A 102 -7.64 10.65 13.57
CA LEU A 102 -6.63 11.58 14.07
C LEU A 102 -7.12 13.05 14.06
N GLY A 103 -7.92 13.44 13.07
CA GLY A 103 -8.36 14.83 12.88
C GLY A 103 -9.75 15.16 13.41
N LEU A 104 -10.64 14.17 13.53
CA LEU A 104 -12.02 14.21 14.04
C LEU A 104 -13.03 15.07 13.29
N SER A 105 -12.65 15.72 12.18
CA SER A 105 -13.54 16.62 11.46
C SER A 105 -13.19 16.75 9.98
N PHE A 106 -14.19 16.52 9.11
CA PHE A 106 -14.12 16.81 7.67
C PHE A 106 -14.01 18.30 7.36
N ARG A 107 -14.18 19.20 8.33
CA ARG A 107 -14.00 20.65 8.12
C ARG A 107 -12.53 21.09 8.19
N LYS A 108 -11.64 20.21 8.65
CA LYS A 108 -10.21 20.53 8.76
C LYS A 108 -9.54 20.32 7.40
N PRO A 109 -8.88 21.34 6.83
CA PRO A 109 -8.28 21.24 5.50
C PRO A 109 -7.20 20.15 5.43
N LEU A 110 -6.44 19.93 6.50
CA LEU A 110 -5.45 18.86 6.56
C LEU A 110 -6.06 17.45 6.46
N VAL A 111 -7.25 17.25 7.03
CA VAL A 111 -7.96 15.97 6.95
C VAL A 111 -8.45 15.74 5.52
N LEU A 112 -9.06 16.75 4.91
CA LEU A 112 -9.49 16.67 3.51
C LEU A 112 -8.31 16.45 2.56
N ALA A 113 -7.18 17.10 2.80
CA ALA A 113 -5.96 16.88 2.02
C ALA A 113 -5.45 15.44 2.17
N ALA A 114 -5.41 14.89 3.39
CA ALA A 114 -5.01 13.50 3.62
C ALA A 114 -5.92 12.52 2.88
N ILE A 115 -7.24 12.73 2.94
CA ILE A 115 -8.22 11.92 2.19
C ILE A 115 -8.02 12.06 0.68
N GLY A 116 -7.86 13.28 0.17
CA GLY A 116 -7.62 13.51 -1.25
C GLY A 116 -6.35 12.81 -1.76
N VAL A 117 -5.28 12.83 -0.97
CA VAL A 117 -4.04 12.12 -1.28
C VAL A 117 -4.20 10.60 -1.22
N ALA A 118 -4.97 10.07 -0.26
CA ALA A 118 -5.30 8.63 -0.22
C ALA A 118 -6.06 8.19 -1.48
N LEU A 119 -7.00 9.01 -1.97
CA LEU A 119 -7.73 8.75 -3.21
C LEU A 119 -6.84 8.86 -4.45
N ALA A 120 -5.85 9.74 -4.45
CA ALA A 120 -4.85 9.79 -5.51
C ALA A 120 -3.96 8.53 -5.51
N ALA A 121 -3.56 8.04 -4.33
CA ALA A 121 -2.82 6.79 -4.20
C ALA A 121 -3.65 5.59 -4.69
N LEU A 122 -4.93 5.51 -4.32
CA LEU A 122 -5.89 4.53 -4.83
C LEU A 122 -5.94 4.52 -6.37
N ALA A 123 -6.05 5.70 -6.99
CA ALA A 123 -6.10 5.81 -8.44
C ALA A 123 -4.78 5.37 -9.10
N GLY A 124 -3.63 5.73 -8.49
CA GLY A 124 -2.32 5.27 -8.92
C GLY A 124 -2.18 3.75 -8.85
N ASP A 125 -2.65 3.13 -7.76
CA ASP A 125 -2.61 1.68 -7.57
C ASP A 125 -3.51 0.95 -8.58
N TYR A 126 -4.74 1.42 -8.79
CA TYR A 126 -5.60 0.82 -9.83
C TYR A 126 -5.01 0.95 -11.23
N LEU A 127 -4.40 2.10 -11.57
CA LEU A 127 -3.72 2.27 -12.85
C LEU A 127 -2.58 1.26 -13.00
N GLU A 128 -1.79 1.10 -11.94
CA GLU A 128 -0.67 0.18 -11.85
C GLU A 128 -1.13 -1.27 -12.03
N THR A 129 -2.00 -1.75 -11.15
CA THR A 129 -2.36 -3.16 -11.06
C THR A 129 -3.20 -3.63 -12.24
N VAL A 130 -4.12 -2.79 -12.75
CA VAL A 130 -4.89 -3.13 -13.98
C VAL A 130 -3.97 -3.21 -15.20
N THR A 131 -2.91 -2.41 -15.22
CA THR A 131 -1.89 -2.50 -16.28
C THR A 131 -1.06 -3.77 -16.13
N LEU A 132 -0.65 -4.14 -14.92
CA LEU A 132 0.04 -5.40 -14.66
C LEU A 132 -0.79 -6.63 -15.07
N LEU A 133 -2.10 -6.63 -14.81
CA LEU A 133 -3.03 -7.70 -15.25
C LEU A 133 -3.08 -7.85 -16.78
N ARG A 134 -2.81 -6.79 -17.53
CA ARG A 134 -2.69 -6.88 -19.01
C ARG A 134 -1.31 -7.40 -19.40
N ILE A 135 -0.27 -7.01 -18.68
CA ILE A 135 1.10 -7.48 -18.93
C ILE A 135 1.22 -8.97 -18.66
N THR A 136 0.60 -9.52 -17.60
CA THR A 136 0.64 -10.96 -17.29
C THR A 136 0.06 -11.84 -18.40
N GLN A 137 -0.87 -11.33 -19.21
CA GLN A 137 -1.46 -12.06 -20.35
C GLN A 137 -0.48 -12.23 -21.52
N ASN A 138 0.45 -11.29 -21.71
CA ASN A 138 1.47 -11.33 -22.75
C ASN A 138 2.68 -10.46 -22.34
N PRO A 139 3.59 -10.95 -21.48
CA PRO A 139 4.63 -10.11 -20.89
C PRO A 139 5.56 -9.48 -21.93
N GLU A 140 5.94 -10.23 -22.96
CA GLU A 140 6.84 -9.78 -24.02
C GLU A 140 6.15 -8.79 -24.97
N GLY A 141 4.87 -8.99 -25.27
CA GLY A 141 4.11 -8.13 -26.18
C GLY A 141 3.51 -6.87 -25.53
N SER A 142 3.70 -6.68 -24.23
CA SER A 142 3.08 -5.61 -23.44
C SER A 142 4.07 -4.62 -22.84
N VAL A 143 5.32 -4.61 -23.30
CA VAL A 143 6.41 -3.74 -22.77
C VAL A 143 6.03 -2.25 -22.82
N GLN A 144 5.26 -1.83 -23.82
CA GLN A 144 4.72 -0.47 -23.94
C GLN A 144 3.81 -0.04 -22.78
N LEU A 145 3.26 -1.00 -22.03
CA LEU A 145 2.42 -0.75 -20.85
C LEU A 145 3.25 -0.46 -19.59
N LEU A 146 4.54 -0.77 -19.57
CA LEU A 146 5.40 -0.62 -18.38
C LEU A 146 5.53 0.83 -17.91
N ALA A 147 5.42 1.80 -18.82
CA ALA A 147 5.41 3.21 -18.45
C ALA A 147 4.17 3.56 -17.59
N TRP A 148 3.02 2.95 -17.90
CA TRP A 148 1.78 3.18 -17.14
C TRP A 148 1.80 2.45 -15.79
N SER A 149 2.31 1.21 -15.74
CA SER A 149 2.44 0.51 -14.46
C SER A 149 3.42 1.23 -13.53
N THR A 150 4.60 1.59 -14.04
CA THR A 150 5.61 2.32 -13.26
C THR A 150 5.09 3.69 -12.80
N ALA A 151 4.38 4.43 -13.65
CA ALA A 151 3.79 5.71 -13.28
C ALA A 151 2.74 5.53 -12.16
N GLY A 152 1.85 4.54 -12.29
CA GLY A 152 0.87 4.22 -11.26
C GLY A 152 1.53 3.83 -9.93
N ALA A 153 2.56 3.00 -9.96
CA ALA A 153 3.33 2.58 -8.78
C ALA A 153 3.95 3.80 -8.07
N TRP A 154 4.56 4.72 -8.80
CA TRP A 154 5.12 5.94 -8.20
C TRP A 154 4.05 6.89 -7.67
N ILE A 155 2.92 7.05 -8.37
CA ILE A 155 1.78 7.84 -7.86
C ILE A 155 1.27 7.24 -6.55
N LYS A 156 1.12 5.92 -6.48
CA LYS A 156 0.78 5.18 -5.26
C LYS A 156 1.76 5.47 -4.15
N PHE A 157 3.04 5.09 -4.29
CA PHE A 157 3.99 5.18 -3.19
C PHE A 157 4.30 6.61 -2.76
N ALA A 158 4.30 7.58 -3.69
CA ALA A 158 4.41 9.00 -3.36
C ALA A 158 3.15 9.50 -2.63
N GLY A 159 1.97 9.06 -3.07
CA GLY A 159 0.69 9.35 -2.43
C GLY A 159 0.63 8.81 -1.01
N LEU A 160 0.95 7.54 -0.79
CA LEU A 160 0.98 6.92 0.55
C LEU A 160 1.99 7.63 1.47
N ALA A 161 3.17 8.00 0.95
CA ALA A 161 4.17 8.74 1.71
C ALA A 161 3.70 10.15 2.11
N LEU A 162 3.07 10.87 1.17
CA LEU A 162 2.49 12.18 1.44
C LEU A 162 1.28 12.09 2.38
N ASN A 163 0.45 11.04 2.28
CA ASN A 163 -0.64 10.78 3.21
C ASN A 163 -0.09 10.63 4.63
N ALA A 164 0.90 9.75 4.83
CA ALA A 164 1.53 9.55 6.13
C ALA A 164 2.13 10.85 6.69
N PHE A 165 2.78 11.66 5.85
CA PHE A 165 3.23 13.00 6.25
C PHE A 165 2.08 13.90 6.71
N LEU A 166 0.95 13.93 6.00
CA LEU A 166 -0.22 14.71 6.41
C LEU A 166 -0.81 14.19 7.73
N LEU A 167 -0.88 12.87 7.93
CA LEU A 167 -1.28 12.28 9.21
C LEU A 167 -0.32 12.67 10.34
N SER A 168 0.99 12.75 10.07
CA SER A 168 1.99 13.26 11.02
C SER A 168 1.68 14.71 11.42
N ARG A 169 1.38 15.57 10.43
CA ARG A 169 0.98 16.96 10.68
C ARG A 169 -0.30 17.05 11.50
N ILE A 170 -1.29 16.19 11.23
CA ILE A 170 -2.53 16.12 12.03
C ILE A 170 -2.21 15.75 13.49
N CYS A 171 -1.34 14.77 13.74
CA CYS A 171 -0.95 14.34 15.09
C CYS A 171 -0.27 15.44 15.93
N ILE A 172 0.40 16.40 15.28
CA ILE A 172 1.06 17.54 15.94
C ILE A 172 0.10 18.72 16.11
N ALA A 173 -0.79 18.92 15.13
CA ALA A 173 -1.75 20.03 15.12
C ALA A 173 -3.02 19.76 15.94
N SER A 174 -3.30 18.52 16.33
CA SER A 174 -4.45 18.15 17.16
C SER A 174 -4.25 18.54 18.63
N ASP A 175 -5.35 18.79 19.35
CA ASP A 175 -5.34 19.10 20.79
C ASP A 175 -4.69 17.97 21.62
N THR A 176 -4.93 16.71 21.24
CA THR A 176 -4.24 15.55 21.81
C THR A 176 -2.99 15.23 21.00
N ARG A 177 -1.88 15.91 21.29
CA ARG A 177 -0.63 15.72 20.55
C ARG A 177 -0.08 14.29 20.69
N ARG A 178 0.36 13.70 19.57
CA ARG A 178 0.92 12.34 19.50
C ARG A 178 2.31 12.37 18.83
N PRO A 179 3.34 12.94 19.47
CA PRO A 179 4.63 13.21 18.82
C PRO A 179 5.37 11.95 18.37
N ILE A 180 5.30 10.85 19.14
CA ILE A 180 5.91 9.56 18.76
C ILE A 180 5.25 9.03 17.47
N LEU A 181 3.92 9.05 17.42
CA LEU A 181 3.17 8.64 16.23
C LEU A 181 3.50 9.53 15.02
N ALA A 182 3.58 10.84 15.24
CA ALA A 182 3.96 11.79 14.20
C ALA A 182 5.35 11.51 13.63
N LEU A 183 6.34 11.15 14.48
CA LEU A 183 7.69 10.80 14.03
C LEU A 183 7.68 9.51 13.19
N LEU A 184 6.99 8.46 13.64
CA LEU A 184 6.90 7.18 12.93
C LEU A 184 6.20 7.32 11.57
N LEU A 185 5.22 8.23 11.47
CA LEU A 185 4.53 8.56 10.22
C LEU A 185 5.42 9.28 9.18
N LEU A 186 6.64 9.68 9.53
CA LEU A 186 7.61 10.22 8.56
C LEU A 186 8.40 9.12 7.85
N LEU A 187 8.38 7.87 8.34
CA LEU A 187 9.15 6.77 7.76
C LEU A 187 8.81 6.51 6.27
N PRO A 188 7.54 6.54 5.82
CA PRO A 188 7.23 6.32 4.40
C PRO A 188 7.91 7.31 3.46
N MET A 189 8.05 8.59 3.85
CA MET A 189 8.80 9.58 3.07
C MET A 189 10.26 9.18 2.89
N VAL A 190 10.89 8.65 3.95
CA VAL A 190 12.28 8.18 3.92
C VAL A 190 12.41 6.94 3.04
N GLY A 191 11.50 5.97 3.19
CA GLY A 191 11.47 4.74 2.38
C GLY A 191 11.31 5.04 0.89
N THR A 192 10.32 5.85 0.52
CA THR A 192 10.06 6.27 -0.87
C THR A 192 11.21 7.08 -1.44
N ALA A 193 11.84 7.97 -0.67
CA ALA A 193 13.00 8.72 -1.12
C ALA A 193 14.21 7.81 -1.41
N PHE A 194 14.49 6.82 -0.55
CA PHE A 194 15.56 5.86 -0.80
C PHE A 194 15.30 5.01 -2.04
N ALA A 195 14.06 4.55 -2.23
CA ALA A 195 13.67 3.80 -3.41
C ALA A 195 13.78 4.63 -4.70
N ALA A 196 13.46 5.94 -4.63
CA ALA A 196 13.56 6.84 -5.78
C ALA A 196 15.01 7.10 -6.22
N ILE A 197 15.96 7.06 -5.29
CA ILE A 197 17.39 7.16 -5.57
C ILE A 197 17.93 5.83 -6.10
N ASP A 198 17.48 4.71 -5.52
CA ASP A 198 17.98 3.37 -5.80
C ASP A 198 16.84 2.35 -5.75
N ASN A 199 16.37 1.94 -6.94
CA ASN A 199 15.26 0.99 -7.07
C ASN A 199 15.54 -0.37 -6.40
N SER A 200 16.80 -0.75 -6.17
CA SER A 200 17.10 -2.00 -5.43
C SER A 200 16.58 -1.96 -3.99
N ARG A 201 16.25 -0.76 -3.49
CA ARG A 201 15.70 -0.50 -2.16
C ARG A 201 14.17 -0.35 -2.17
N ALA A 202 13.48 -0.72 -3.24
CA ALA A 202 12.03 -0.56 -3.35
C ALA A 202 11.26 -1.22 -2.18
N ASN A 203 11.76 -2.33 -1.64
CA ASN A 203 11.19 -3.00 -0.47
C ASN A 203 11.15 -2.10 0.80
N LEU A 204 11.99 -1.06 0.88
CA LEU A 204 11.94 -0.09 1.99
C LEU A 204 10.65 0.73 2.00
N MET A 205 9.99 0.92 0.85
CA MET A 205 8.71 1.63 0.78
C MET A 205 7.64 0.87 1.59
N THR A 206 7.45 -0.40 1.27
CA THR A 206 6.48 -1.28 1.95
C THR A 206 6.83 -1.46 3.42
N PHE A 207 8.12 -1.65 3.74
CA PHE A 207 8.55 -1.78 5.13
C PHE A 207 8.27 -0.51 5.95
N ALA A 208 8.56 0.66 5.41
CA ALA A 208 8.29 1.94 6.07
C ALA A 208 6.79 2.18 6.26
N LEU A 209 5.94 1.76 5.31
CA LEU A 209 4.49 1.81 5.44
C LEU A 209 4.01 0.95 6.60
N ILE A 210 4.45 -0.32 6.68
CA ILE A 210 4.10 -1.23 7.79
C ILE A 210 4.47 -0.61 9.15
N LEU A 211 5.68 -0.05 9.27
CA LEU A 211 6.15 0.59 10.50
C LEU A 211 5.36 1.85 10.86
N SER A 212 4.75 2.54 9.90
CA SER A 212 3.96 3.74 10.13
C SER A 212 2.48 3.47 10.42
N TRP A 213 1.90 2.47 9.75
CA TRP A 213 0.49 2.08 9.91
C TRP A 213 0.25 1.30 11.20
N THR A 214 1.19 0.45 11.61
CA THR A 214 1.05 -0.35 12.84
C THR A 214 0.83 0.52 14.09
N PRO A 215 1.61 1.58 14.35
CA PRO A 215 1.35 2.51 15.45
C PRO A 215 -0.01 3.22 15.38
N VAL A 216 -0.49 3.59 14.18
CA VAL A 216 -1.83 4.20 14.00
C VAL A 216 -2.91 3.22 14.44
N LEU A 217 -2.81 1.96 13.97
CA LEU A 217 -3.73 0.89 14.32
C LEU A 217 -3.75 0.63 15.85
N LEU A 218 -2.58 0.57 16.47
CA LEU A 218 -2.45 0.38 17.92
C LEU A 218 -3.01 1.57 18.72
N ALA A 219 -2.82 2.80 18.24
CA ALA A 219 -3.40 3.99 18.85
C ALA A 219 -4.93 3.96 18.79
N ALA A 220 -5.50 3.60 17.64
CA ALA A 220 -6.95 3.45 17.47
C ALA A 220 -7.51 2.35 18.37
N ALA A 221 -6.85 1.19 18.44
CA ALA A 221 -7.26 0.08 19.32
C ALA A 221 -7.21 0.47 20.80
N ARG A 222 -6.15 1.16 21.24
CA ARG A 222 -6.01 1.68 22.60
C ARG A 222 -7.16 2.62 22.98
N ASP A 223 -7.56 3.50 22.07
CA ASP A 223 -8.63 4.48 22.31
C ASP A 223 -10.03 3.84 22.33
N LEU A 224 -10.21 2.65 21.73
CA LEU A 224 -11.43 1.86 21.89
C LEU A 224 -11.53 1.20 23.26
N VAL A 225 -10.41 0.73 23.81
CA VAL A 225 -10.36 -0.01 25.08
C VAL A 225 -10.43 0.93 26.29
N ARG A 226 -9.79 2.11 26.20
CA ARG A 226 -9.82 3.09 27.28
C ARG A 226 -11.23 3.67 27.41
N ARG A 227 -11.93 3.30 28.49
CA ARG A 227 -13.18 3.94 28.89
C ARG A 227 -12.86 5.40 29.25
N SER A 228 -13.31 6.33 28.40
CA SER A 228 -13.36 7.76 28.69
C SER A 228 -14.39 8.05 29.78
#